data_AF-A0A7K3YBS9-F1
#
_entry.id   AF-A0A7K3YBS9-F1
#
_cell.length_a   1.000
_cell.length_b   1.000
_cell.length_c   1.000
_cell.angle_alpha   90.00
_cell.angle_beta   90.00
_cell.angle_gamma   90.00
#
_symmetry.space_group_name_H-M   'P 1'
#
loop_
_entity.id
_entity.type
_entity.pdbx_description
1 polymer ?
#
loop_
_entity_poly.entity_id
_entity_poly.type
_entity_poly.pdbx_seq_one_letter_code
_entity_poly.pdbx_strand_id
1 'polypeptide(L)'
;MGSNPANLPAAADARTIGRSSAGLFAARFREWAGYIISGTQNLPASTRRFPAMVWIANALSGVIVFFIGIIIRIFNVSSLIAGYNTAPTAVREKYDERALTRFVGNLLITASTIILAGGLLDAAAGAGGIVATLSWLAFVALLLGGVVYANTGRRFRR
;
A
#
# COMPACT_ATOMS: atom_id res chain seq x y z
N MET A 1 20.75 15.02 -50.12
CA MET A 1 20.83 15.59 -48.76
C MET A 1 20.37 14.50 -47.78
N GLY A 2 21.29 14.07 -46.91
CA GLY A 2 21.20 12.82 -46.15
C GLY A 2 20.24 12.86 -44.97
N SER A 3 19.62 11.71 -44.71
CA SER A 3 18.82 11.44 -43.51
C SER A 3 19.69 11.55 -42.26
N ASN A 4 19.35 12.48 -41.38
CA ASN A 4 20.01 12.68 -40.08
C ASN A 4 19.78 11.45 -39.17
N PRO A 5 20.83 10.72 -38.74
CA PRO A 5 20.70 9.51 -37.92
C PRO A 5 20.23 9.76 -36.49
N ALA A 6 20.04 11.03 -36.07
CA ALA A 6 19.63 11.40 -34.71
C ALA A 6 18.12 11.24 -34.42
N ASN A 7 17.28 10.88 -35.40
CA ASN A 7 15.83 10.76 -35.24
C ASN A 7 15.29 9.32 -35.28
N LEU A 8 16.15 8.32 -35.11
CA LEU A 8 15.67 6.97 -34.83
C LEU A 8 15.20 6.92 -33.36
N PRO A 9 13.98 6.45 -33.05
CA PRO A 9 13.65 6.12 -31.68
C PRO A 9 14.72 5.13 -31.23
N ALA A 10 15.49 5.50 -30.21
CA ALA A 10 16.51 4.65 -29.63
C ALA A 10 15.89 3.27 -29.42
N ALA A 11 16.32 2.31 -30.23
CA ALA A 11 15.85 0.94 -30.17
C ALA A 11 15.89 0.53 -28.71
N ALA A 12 14.73 0.12 -28.18
CA ALA A 12 14.61 -0.40 -26.84
C ALA A 12 15.79 -1.35 -26.61
N ASP A 13 16.70 -0.96 -25.70
CA ASP A 13 17.96 -1.66 -25.47
C ASP A 13 17.64 -3.15 -25.26
N ALA A 14 18.11 -3.98 -26.20
CA ALA A 14 17.84 -5.42 -26.22
C ALA A 14 18.36 -6.13 -24.94
N ARG A 15 19.14 -5.44 -24.10
CA ARG A 15 19.55 -5.90 -22.76
C ARG A 15 18.42 -5.91 -21.72
N THR A 16 17.29 -5.28 -22.00
CA THR A 16 16.16 -5.23 -21.05
C THR A 16 15.33 -6.51 -21.06
N ILE A 17 15.37 -7.30 -22.15
CA ILE A 17 14.51 -8.47 -22.36
C ILE A 17 15.07 -9.73 -21.66
N GLY A 18 16.33 -9.72 -21.20
CA GLY A 18 17.01 -10.88 -20.59
C GLY A 18 17.33 -10.76 -19.09
N ARG A 19 16.76 -9.82 -18.33
CA ARG A 19 17.01 -9.74 -16.88
C ARG A 19 16.17 -10.76 -16.13
N SER A 20 16.82 -11.60 -15.32
CA SER A 20 16.11 -12.44 -14.34
C SER A 20 15.20 -11.58 -13.46
N SER A 21 14.09 -12.16 -12.99
CA SER A 21 13.15 -11.49 -12.07
C SER A 21 13.85 -10.86 -10.86
N ALA A 22 14.91 -11.50 -10.35
CA ALA A 22 15.77 -10.97 -9.30
C ALA A 22 16.56 -9.71 -9.75
N GLY A 23 17.13 -9.71 -10.96
CA GLY A 23 17.85 -8.56 -11.50
C GLY A 23 16.93 -7.36 -11.80
N LEU A 24 15.70 -7.63 -12.24
CA LEU A 24 14.68 -6.60 -12.41
C LEU A 24 14.27 -5.98 -11.07
N PHE A 25 14.04 -6.81 -10.06
CA PHE A 25 13.73 -6.35 -8.70
C PHE A 25 14.86 -5.50 -8.11
N ALA A 26 16.11 -5.97 -8.18
CA ALA A 26 17.26 -5.23 -7.66
C ALA A 26 17.49 -3.89 -8.38
N ALA A 27 17.16 -3.80 -9.67
CA ALA A 27 17.19 -2.54 -10.41
C ALA A 27 16.09 -1.59 -9.92
N ARG A 28 14.85 -2.07 -9.80
CA ARG A 28 13.71 -1.25 -9.34
C ARG A 28 13.85 -0.81 -7.89
N PHE A 29 14.42 -1.66 -7.05
CA PHE A 29 14.72 -1.32 -5.65
C PHE A 29 15.77 -0.21 -5.56
N ARG A 30 16.84 -0.27 -6.36
CA ARG A 30 17.85 0.81 -6.39
C ARG A 30 17.28 2.13 -6.89
N GLU A 31 16.44 2.10 -7.92
CA GLU A 31 15.73 3.29 -8.40
C GLU A 31 14.83 3.89 -7.31
N TRP A 32 14.05 3.04 -6.63
CA TRP A 32 13.21 3.46 -5.52
C TRP A 32 14.02 4.03 -4.36
N ALA A 33 15.11 3.37 -3.94
CA ALA A 33 15.99 3.86 -2.89
C ALA A 33 16.63 5.19 -3.26
N GLY A 34 17.08 5.34 -4.51
CA GLY A 34 17.60 6.59 -5.04
C GLY A 34 16.56 7.72 -4.98
N TYR A 35 15.31 7.43 -5.31
CA TYR A 35 14.19 8.37 -5.20
C TYR A 35 13.98 8.85 -3.75
N ILE A 36 13.98 7.93 -2.77
CA ILE A 36 13.82 8.27 -1.35
C ILE A 36 14.97 9.16 -0.85
N ILE A 37 16.20 8.89 -1.30
CA ILE A 37 17.40 9.58 -0.81
C ILE A 37 17.58 10.95 -1.46
N SER A 38 17.29 11.08 -2.76
CA SER A 38 17.67 12.27 -3.54
C SER A 38 16.54 13.29 -3.74
N GLY A 39 15.29 12.92 -3.46
CA GLY A 39 14.13 13.77 -3.74
C GLY A 39 13.89 13.98 -5.25
N THR A 40 12.70 14.45 -5.61
CA THR A 40 12.23 14.53 -7.01
C THR A 40 12.96 15.51 -7.91
N GLN A 41 13.84 16.35 -7.36
CA GLN A 41 14.40 17.52 -8.04
C GLN A 41 15.46 17.16 -9.11
N ASN A 42 16.14 16.01 -8.99
CA ASN A 42 17.25 15.62 -9.87
C ASN A 42 16.91 14.53 -10.90
N LEU A 43 15.62 14.18 -11.03
CA LEU A 43 15.20 13.11 -11.93
C LEU A 43 14.79 13.64 -13.32
N PRO A 44 15.10 12.90 -14.40
CA PRO A 44 14.68 13.27 -15.74
C PRO A 44 13.15 13.37 -15.84
N ALA A 45 12.64 14.21 -16.74
CA ALA A 45 11.21 14.52 -16.86
C ALA A 45 10.31 13.28 -17.05
N SER A 46 10.83 12.22 -17.67
CA SER A 46 10.14 10.93 -17.82
C SER A 46 9.85 10.23 -16.48
N THR A 47 10.72 10.42 -15.48
CA THR A 47 10.60 9.78 -14.16
C THR A 47 9.74 10.60 -13.18
N ARG A 48 9.48 11.89 -13.48
CA ARG A 48 8.57 12.75 -12.68
C ARG A 48 7.11 12.26 -12.67
N ARG A 49 6.73 11.29 -13.51
CA ARG A 49 5.41 10.63 -13.49
C ARG A 49 5.22 9.64 -12.34
N PHE A 50 6.29 9.06 -11.81
CA PHE A 50 6.22 8.09 -10.71
C PHE A 50 5.66 8.67 -9.39
N PRO A 51 6.13 9.81 -8.86
CA PRO A 51 5.57 10.40 -7.64
C PRO A 51 4.09 10.76 -7.77
N ALA A 52 3.67 11.24 -8.95
CA ALA A 52 2.27 11.54 -9.21
C ALA A 52 1.36 10.29 -9.11
N MET A 53 1.88 9.14 -9.52
CA MET A 53 1.13 7.88 -9.49
C MET A 53 0.96 7.32 -8.08
N VAL A 54 1.95 7.52 -7.20
CA VAL A 54 1.94 6.98 -5.83
C VAL A 54 0.88 7.67 -4.97
N TRP A 55 0.79 9.00 -4.99
CA TRP A 55 -0.21 9.69 -4.16
C TRP A 55 -1.64 9.42 -4.64
N ILE A 56 -1.87 9.29 -5.95
CA ILE A 56 -3.18 8.93 -6.52
C ILE A 56 -3.57 7.51 -6.07
N ALA A 57 -2.64 6.56 -6.17
CA ALA A 57 -2.86 5.19 -5.71
C ALA A 57 -3.17 5.14 -4.20
N ASN A 58 -2.41 5.86 -3.37
CA ASN A 58 -2.64 5.95 -1.94
C ASN A 58 -4.01 6.59 -1.62
N ALA A 59 -4.38 7.66 -2.33
CA ALA A 59 -5.66 8.33 -2.11
C ALA A 59 -6.85 7.41 -2.47
N LEU A 60 -6.82 6.79 -3.66
CA LEU A 60 -7.88 5.88 -4.11
C LEU A 60 -7.98 4.65 -3.20
N SER A 61 -6.87 3.98 -2.93
CA SER A 61 -6.86 2.79 -2.06
C SER A 61 -7.28 3.14 -0.63
N GLY A 62 -6.82 4.26 -0.09
CA GLY A 62 -7.23 4.77 1.21
C GLY A 62 -8.74 4.97 1.30
N VAL A 63 -9.35 5.64 0.33
CA VAL A 63 -10.81 5.85 0.30
C VAL A 63 -11.57 4.53 0.25
N ILE A 64 -11.19 3.61 -0.64
CA ILE A 64 -11.85 2.31 -0.79
C ILE A 64 -11.78 1.51 0.52
N VAL A 65 -10.59 1.38 1.10
CA VAL A 65 -10.38 0.59 2.33
C VAL A 65 -11.07 1.25 3.52
N PHE A 66 -11.13 2.58 3.56
CA PHE A 66 -11.85 3.32 4.61
C PHE A 66 -13.33 2.95 4.64
N PHE A 67 -13.99 2.96 3.48
CA PHE A 67 -15.40 2.57 3.39
C PHE A 67 -15.62 1.09 3.71
N ILE A 68 -14.72 0.20 3.27
CA ILE A 68 -14.79 -1.22 3.67
C ILE A 68 -14.68 -1.36 5.19
N GLY A 69 -13.76 -0.61 5.83
CA GLY A 69 -13.62 -0.59 7.28
C GLY A 69 -14.88 -0.12 8.01
N ILE A 70 -15.54 0.93 7.49
CA ILE A 70 -16.83 1.41 7.99
C ILE A 70 -17.89 0.32 7.86
N ILE A 71 -17.99 -0.32 6.68
CA ILE A 71 -18.99 -1.35 6.42
C ILE A 71 -18.83 -2.52 7.40
N ILE A 72 -17.60 -3.03 7.57
CA ILE A 72 -17.31 -4.12 8.51
C ILE A 72 -17.65 -3.70 9.95
N ARG A 73 -17.31 -2.48 10.36
CA ARG A 73 -17.55 -1.97 11.72
C ARG A 73 -19.04 -1.80 12.05
N ILE A 74 -19.82 -1.23 11.13
CA ILE A 74 -21.21 -0.84 11.38
C ILE A 74 -22.16 -2.02 11.15
N PHE A 75 -22.00 -2.72 10.03
CA PHE A 75 -22.90 -3.81 9.63
C PHE A 75 -22.47 -5.18 10.17
N ASN A 76 -21.37 -5.25 10.93
CA ASN A 76 -20.81 -6.49 11.50
C ASN A 76 -20.57 -7.56 10.41
N VAL A 77 -20.00 -7.16 9.27
CA VAL A 77 -19.79 -8.06 8.12
C VAL A 77 -18.59 -8.97 8.36
N SER A 78 -18.77 -10.00 9.18
CA SER A 78 -17.74 -10.96 9.56
C SER A 78 -17.34 -11.91 8.42
N SER A 79 -18.20 -12.10 7.41
CA SER A 79 -17.92 -12.92 6.21
C SER A 79 -16.80 -12.35 5.33
N LEU A 80 -16.48 -11.06 5.44
CA LEU A 80 -15.32 -10.45 4.77
C LEU A 80 -13.99 -10.73 5.49
N ILE A 81 -14.04 -11.28 6.70
CA ILE A 81 -12.85 -11.64 7.47
C ILE A 81 -12.49 -13.07 7.06
N ALA A 82 -11.53 -13.22 6.15
CA ALA A 82 -11.18 -14.51 5.54
C ALA A 82 -10.93 -15.64 6.56
N GLY A 83 -10.33 -15.35 7.72
CA GLY A 83 -10.12 -16.33 8.80
C GLY A 83 -11.39 -16.72 9.58
N TYR A 84 -12.39 -15.84 9.64
CA TYR A 84 -13.68 -16.15 10.27
C TYR A 84 -14.62 -16.85 9.27
N ASN A 85 -14.65 -16.39 8.02
CA ASN A 85 -15.48 -16.94 6.95
C ASN A 85 -15.12 -18.39 6.59
N THR A 86 -13.86 -18.78 6.77
CA THR A 86 -13.37 -20.15 6.50
C THR A 86 -13.39 -21.06 7.73
N ALA A 87 -13.69 -20.53 8.91
CA ALA A 87 -13.73 -21.31 10.13
C ALA A 87 -15.01 -22.16 10.22
N PRO A 88 -14.95 -23.40 10.73
CA PRO A 88 -16.14 -24.20 11.02
C PRO A 88 -17.09 -23.48 12.00
N THR A 89 -18.39 -23.74 11.91
CA THR A 89 -19.41 -23.12 12.77
C THR A 89 -19.09 -23.26 14.26
N ALA A 90 -18.67 -24.45 14.70
CA ALA A 90 -18.28 -24.72 16.09
C ALA A 90 -17.06 -23.90 16.57
N VAL A 91 -16.23 -23.41 15.64
CA VAL A 91 -15.12 -22.49 15.95
C VAL A 91 -15.63 -21.06 16.01
N ARG A 92 -16.48 -20.66 15.06
CA ARG A 92 -17.08 -19.31 14.99
C ARG A 92 -17.89 -18.96 16.23
N GLU A 93 -18.67 -19.90 16.75
CA GLU A 93 -19.48 -19.71 17.98
C GLU A 93 -18.67 -19.37 19.22
N LYS A 94 -17.38 -19.73 19.24
CA LYS A 94 -16.47 -19.40 20.35
C LYS A 94 -16.01 -17.95 20.32
N TYR A 95 -16.30 -17.20 19.25
CA TYR A 95 -15.87 -15.81 19.10
C TYR A 95 -17.00 -14.82 19.40
N ASP A 96 -16.65 -13.68 19.98
CA ASP A 96 -17.46 -12.48 19.95
C ASP A 96 -17.29 -11.81 18.58
N GLU A 97 -18.18 -12.19 17.66
CA GLU A 97 -18.24 -11.65 16.30
C GLU A 97 -18.35 -10.12 16.27
N ARG A 98 -19.06 -9.52 17.23
CA ARG A 98 -19.27 -8.07 17.28
C ARG A 98 -18.01 -7.35 17.73
N ALA A 99 -17.31 -7.88 18.74
CA ALA A 99 -16.01 -7.34 19.16
C ALA A 99 -14.97 -7.48 18.04
N LEU A 100 -14.94 -8.62 17.36
CA LEU A 100 -14.01 -8.90 16.26
C LEU A 100 -14.24 -7.95 15.07
N THR A 101 -15.48 -7.82 14.59
CA THR A 101 -15.81 -6.95 13.45
C THR A 101 -15.55 -5.47 13.76
N ARG A 102 -15.86 -5.01 14.98
CA ARG A 102 -15.50 -3.65 15.43
C ARG A 102 -14.01 -3.43 15.43
N PHE A 103 -13.23 -4.38 15.92
CA PHE A 103 -11.78 -4.29 15.92
C PHE A 103 -11.22 -4.25 14.49
N VAL A 104 -11.59 -5.20 13.64
CA VAL A 104 -11.11 -5.27 12.26
C VAL A 104 -11.51 -4.01 11.47
N GLY A 105 -12.76 -3.54 11.63
CA GLY A 105 -13.22 -2.31 11.01
C GLY A 105 -12.42 -1.08 11.48
N ASN A 106 -12.15 -0.95 12.79
CA ASN A 106 -11.30 0.12 13.32
C ASN A 106 -9.86 0.03 12.82
N LEU A 107 -9.31 -1.18 12.71
CA LEU A 107 -7.97 -1.41 12.18
C LEU A 107 -7.89 -0.93 10.73
N LEU A 108 -8.86 -1.29 9.88
CA LEU A 108 -8.92 -0.87 8.48
C LEU A 108 -9.16 0.63 8.32
N ILE A 109 -10.03 1.24 9.13
CA ILE A 109 -10.25 2.69 9.14
C ILE A 109 -8.96 3.43 9.50
N THR A 110 -8.27 2.99 10.55
CA THR A 110 -7.00 3.62 10.96
C THR A 110 -5.93 3.44 9.89
N ALA A 111 -5.78 2.23 9.35
CA ALA A 111 -4.79 1.89 8.32
C ALA A 111 -5.01 2.69 7.03
N SER A 112 -6.27 2.78 6.56
CA SER A 112 -6.63 3.58 5.39
C SER A 112 -6.40 5.06 5.59
N THR A 113 -6.71 5.60 6.78
CA THR A 113 -6.46 7.00 7.11
C THR A 113 -4.98 7.33 7.06
N ILE A 114 -4.10 6.44 7.54
CA ILE A 114 -2.65 6.62 7.45
C ILE A 114 -2.19 6.74 6.00
N ILE A 115 -2.59 5.79 5.14
CA ILE A 115 -2.17 5.78 3.72
C ILE A 115 -2.78 6.97 2.95
N LEU A 116 -4.05 7.28 3.18
CA LEU A 116 -4.73 8.43 2.58
C LEU A 116 -4.04 9.74 2.96
N ALA A 117 -3.82 9.97 4.26
CA ALA A 117 -3.11 11.15 4.75
C ALA A 117 -1.69 11.20 4.21
N GLY A 118 -0.97 10.08 4.19
CA GLY A 118 0.37 9.99 3.64
C GLY A 118 0.44 10.41 2.17
N GLY A 119 -0.50 9.94 1.34
CA GLY A 119 -0.57 10.35 -0.07
C GLY A 119 -0.91 11.83 -0.25
N LEU A 120 -1.96 12.31 0.42
CA LEU A 120 -2.42 13.71 0.29
C LEU A 120 -1.40 14.71 0.83
N LEU A 121 -0.78 14.42 1.98
CA LEU A 121 0.24 15.28 2.58
C LEU A 121 1.52 15.30 1.76
N ASP A 122 1.95 14.16 1.20
CA ASP A 122 3.13 14.13 0.33
C ASP A 122 2.93 14.99 -0.92
N ALA A 123 1.74 14.92 -1.52
CA ALA A 123 1.36 15.72 -2.68
C ALA A 123 1.26 17.21 -2.32
N ALA A 124 0.60 17.56 -1.21
CA ALA A 124 0.40 18.95 -0.79
C ALA A 124 1.71 19.63 -0.38
N ALA A 125 2.61 18.90 0.29
CA ALA A 125 3.90 19.42 0.74
C ALA A 125 4.99 19.37 -0.35
N GLY A 126 4.73 18.69 -1.48
CA GLY A 126 5.76 18.43 -2.48
C GLY A 126 6.94 17.62 -1.92
N ALA A 127 6.68 16.74 -0.95
CA ALA A 127 7.70 16.08 -0.12
C ALA A 127 8.48 14.95 -0.83
N GLY A 128 8.29 14.81 -2.15
CA GLY A 128 9.07 13.93 -3.00
C GLY A 128 8.98 12.45 -2.61
N GLY A 129 7.90 12.00 -1.96
CA GLY A 129 7.66 10.61 -1.58
C GLY A 129 8.04 10.22 -0.17
N ILE A 130 8.72 11.09 0.59
CA ILE A 130 9.14 10.77 1.96
C ILE A 130 7.92 10.58 2.86
N VAL A 131 6.92 11.46 2.78
CA VAL A 131 5.73 11.40 3.63
C VAL A 131 4.91 10.16 3.27
N ALA A 132 4.77 9.87 1.98
CA ALA A 132 4.13 8.64 1.51
C ALA A 132 4.86 7.40 2.04
N THR A 133 6.19 7.39 2.05
CA THR A 133 6.99 6.24 2.53
C THR A 133 6.84 6.04 4.03
N LEU A 134 6.89 7.10 4.83
CA LEU A 134 6.67 7.03 6.27
C LEU A 134 5.26 6.51 6.59
N SER A 135 4.25 6.90 5.81
CA SER A 135 2.89 6.38 5.99
C SER A 135 2.80 4.87 5.72
N TRP A 136 3.55 4.35 4.75
CA TRP A 136 3.63 2.90 4.48
C TRP A 136 4.27 2.14 5.64
N LEU A 137 5.34 2.67 6.24
CA LEU A 137 5.96 2.07 7.42
C LEU A 137 4.98 2.05 8.61
N ALA A 138 4.28 3.16 8.85
CA ALA A 138 3.27 3.25 9.90
C ALA A 138 2.09 2.28 9.66
N PHE A 139 1.64 2.16 8.40
CA PHE A 139 0.60 1.22 7.99
C PHE A 139 1.00 -0.23 8.28
N VAL A 140 2.21 -0.65 7.90
CA VAL A 140 2.72 -2.00 8.15
C VAL A 140 2.83 -2.26 9.66
N ALA A 141 3.40 -1.32 10.41
CA ALA A 141 3.52 -1.44 11.86
C ALA A 141 2.15 -1.60 12.53
N LEU A 142 1.16 -0.81 12.09
CA LEU A 142 -0.22 -0.90 12.58
C LEU A 142 -0.85 -2.26 12.28
N LEU A 143 -0.70 -2.78 11.06
CA LEU A 143 -1.26 -4.09 10.70
C LEU A 143 -0.61 -5.21 11.49
N LEU A 144 0.73 -5.20 11.63
CA LEU A 144 1.45 -6.18 12.44
C LEU A 144 0.99 -6.11 13.90
N GLY A 145 0.92 -4.90 14.47
CA GLY A 145 0.42 -4.68 15.82
C GLY A 145 -1.02 -5.16 16.00
N GLY A 146 -1.88 -4.91 15.01
CA GLY A 146 -3.27 -5.37 15.00
C GLY A 146 -3.39 -6.89 14.96
N VAL A 147 -2.59 -7.56 14.14
CA VAL A 147 -2.51 -9.02 14.07
C VAL A 147 -2.01 -9.59 15.39
N VAL A 148 -0.91 -9.06 15.94
CA VAL A 148 -0.37 -9.51 17.24
C VAL A 148 -1.43 -9.33 18.34
N TYR A 149 -2.08 -8.17 18.39
CA TYR A 149 -3.13 -7.88 19.36
C TYR A 149 -4.29 -8.86 19.26
N ALA A 150 -4.78 -9.13 18.04
CA ALA A 150 -5.89 -10.03 17.81
C ALA A 150 -5.60 -11.48 18.23
N ASN A 151 -4.34 -11.90 18.12
CA ASN A 151 -3.90 -13.24 18.49
C ASN A 151 -3.48 -13.36 19.97
N THR A 152 -3.39 -12.26 20.71
CA THR A 152 -2.94 -12.26 22.10
C THR A 152 -4.10 -12.43 23.07
N GLY A 153 -3.94 -13.32 24.06
CA GLY A 153 -4.81 -13.38 25.23
C GLY A 153 -6.27 -13.81 24.96
N ARG A 154 -6.52 -14.54 23.85
CA ARG A 154 -7.89 -14.97 23.47
C ARG A 154 -8.88 -13.79 23.40
N ARG A 155 -8.42 -12.62 22.96
CA ARG A 155 -9.12 -11.32 23.07
C ARG A 155 -10.58 -11.32 22.60
N PHE A 156 -10.88 -12.06 21.55
CA PHE A 156 -12.20 -12.11 20.94
C PHE A 156 -12.95 -13.41 21.20
N ARG A 157 -12.51 -14.25 22.15
CA ARG A 157 -13.28 -15.42 22.56
C ARG A 157 -14.35 -15.02 23.58
N ARG A 158 -15.50 -15.67 23.49
CA ARG A 158 -16.53 -15.65 24.54
C ARG A 158 -16.07 -16.46 25.75
#